data_AF-C7GZG6-F1
#
_entry.id   AF-C7GZG6-F1
#
_cell.length_a   1.000
_cell.length_b   1.000
_cell.length_c   1.000
_cell.angle_alpha   90.00
_cell.angle_beta   90.00
_cell.angle_gamma   90.00
#
_symmetry.space_group_name_H-M   'P 1'
#
loop_
_entity.id
_entity.type
_entity.pdbx_description
1 polymer ?
#
loop_
_entity_poly.entity_id
_entity_poly.type
_entity_poly.pdbx_seq_one_letter_code
_entity_poly.pdbx_strand_id
1 'polypeptide(L)'
;MRKEKRLKTKIVSALLVLTVAFTMAGCNNNNSSKKSEETKPKTESTQIKATIAKVKFKPSASIALLPKTIYENKKVIVGYTQHGIFFYDKKFKKIKRGIKVKAQKKIKLNAKGLGTYVAFANKAKTKIFIVNKEAGKSTNKEYYVYEVKSKKLKTINKAYPEAKIKKFAKMLKKQQKGWKKINKSKKLKDVVYVSKVDGKTYKIFVKKAKKKQ
;
A
#
# COMPACT_ATOMS: atom_id res chain seq x y z
N MET A 1 32.68 45.85 15.63
CA MET A 1 31.30 46.14 15.16
C MET A 1 31.34 46.76 13.77
N ARG A 2 30.97 46.02 12.73
CA ARG A 2 30.56 46.61 11.44
C ARG A 2 29.38 45.80 10.91
N LYS A 3 28.21 46.45 10.84
CA LYS A 3 26.97 45.94 10.27
C LYS A 3 26.94 46.41 8.82
N GLU A 4 26.90 45.49 7.86
CA GLU A 4 26.53 45.82 6.48
C GLU A 4 25.32 45.00 6.01
N LYS A 5 24.20 45.72 6.05
CA LYS A 5 23.15 45.87 5.04
C LYS A 5 22.84 44.70 4.09
N ARG A 6 21.63 44.20 4.34
CA ARG A 6 20.67 43.51 3.44
C ARG A 6 20.73 43.96 1.98
N LEU A 7 20.66 42.99 1.06
CA LEU A 7 19.96 43.16 -0.21
C LEU A 7 18.99 41.98 -0.41
N LYS A 8 17.69 42.28 -0.41
CA LYS A 8 16.61 41.36 -0.77
C LYS A 8 16.31 41.57 -2.25
N THR A 9 16.61 40.59 -3.10
CA THR A 9 16.18 40.64 -4.51
C THR A 9 14.93 39.80 -4.68
N LYS A 10 13.82 40.49 -4.94
CA LYS A 10 12.54 39.92 -5.38
C LYS A 10 12.70 39.45 -6.83
N ILE A 11 12.37 38.20 -7.13
CA ILE A 11 12.17 37.73 -8.50
C ILE A 11 10.65 37.67 -8.73
N VAL A 12 10.19 38.57 -9.59
CA VAL A 12 8.82 38.76 -10.02
C VAL A 12 8.60 37.97 -11.31
N SER A 13 7.51 37.19 -11.31
CA SER A 13 6.61 36.82 -12.43
C SER A 13 7.20 36.63 -13.85
N ALA A 14 6.94 35.46 -14.41
CA ALA A 14 6.48 35.35 -15.79
C ALA A 14 5.46 34.19 -15.90
N LEU A 15 4.20 34.58 -16.03
CA LEU A 15 3.06 33.76 -16.42
C LEU A 15 3.19 33.46 -17.92
N LEU A 16 3.12 32.20 -18.34
CA LEU A 16 2.97 31.88 -19.76
C LEU A 16 2.03 30.69 -19.91
N VAL A 17 0.77 31.03 -20.18
CA VAL A 17 -0.29 30.14 -20.62
C VAL A 17 -0.13 30.02 -22.14
N LEU A 18 0.09 28.82 -22.66
CA LEU A 18 -0.04 28.53 -24.08
C LEU A 18 -1.13 27.48 -24.28
N THR A 19 -2.33 27.97 -24.56
CA THR A 19 -3.46 27.21 -25.11
C THR A 19 -3.29 27.17 -26.62
N VAL A 20 -3.25 25.99 -27.21
CA VAL A 20 -3.39 25.81 -28.65
C VAL A 20 -4.54 24.84 -28.89
N ALA A 21 -5.66 25.39 -29.34
CA ALA A 21 -6.76 24.63 -29.92
C ALA A 21 -6.55 24.58 -31.43
N PHE A 22 -6.50 23.38 -32.00
CA PHE A 22 -6.65 23.17 -33.43
C PHE A 22 -7.95 22.41 -33.67
N THR A 23 -8.98 23.14 -34.06
CA THR A 23 -10.09 22.63 -34.87
C THR A 23 -9.73 22.88 -36.32
N MET A 24 -9.67 21.82 -37.13
CA MET A 24 -9.95 21.95 -38.56
C MET A 24 -10.90 20.82 -38.95
N ALA A 25 -12.12 21.23 -39.27
CA ALA A 25 -13.04 20.50 -40.10
C ALA A 25 -12.49 20.47 -41.54
N GLY A 26 -12.67 19.34 -42.21
CA GLY A 26 -12.52 19.21 -43.65
C GLY A 26 -13.65 18.33 -44.17
N CYS A 27 -14.67 18.95 -44.74
CA CYS A 27 -15.58 18.31 -45.68
C CYS A 27 -14.92 18.34 -47.07
N ASN A 28 -14.97 17.27 -47.88
CA ASN A 28 -16.04 17.12 -48.89
C ASN A 28 -15.84 15.93 -49.87
N ASN A 29 -16.99 15.30 -50.22
CA ASN A 29 -17.46 14.63 -51.44
C ASN A 29 -16.90 13.32 -52.05
N ASN A 30 -17.84 12.34 -52.09
CA ASN A 30 -18.28 11.40 -53.14
C ASN A 30 -17.32 10.35 -53.72
N ASN A 31 -17.52 9.04 -53.44
CA ASN A 31 -18.35 8.10 -54.24
C ASN A 31 -18.23 6.63 -53.76
N SER A 32 -19.33 5.88 -53.97
CA SER A 32 -19.47 4.41 -54.12
C SER A 32 -18.97 3.43 -53.03
N SER A 33 -19.95 2.92 -52.28
CA SER A 33 -20.29 1.50 -52.01
C SER A 33 -19.22 0.46 -51.62
N LYS A 34 -19.52 -0.17 -50.48
CA LYS A 34 -19.09 -1.47 -49.95
C LYS A 34 -17.62 -1.59 -49.52
N LYS A 35 -17.37 -1.17 -48.28
CA LYS A 35 -16.37 -1.81 -47.42
C LYS A 35 -17.00 -2.13 -46.08
N SER A 36 -16.95 -3.42 -45.75
CA SER A 36 -17.32 -4.01 -44.47
C SER A 36 -16.96 -3.11 -43.30
N GLU A 37 -17.98 -2.74 -42.53
CA GLU A 37 -17.84 -2.06 -41.25
C GLU A 37 -17.22 -3.08 -40.28
N GLU A 38 -15.89 -3.16 -40.30
CA GLU A 38 -15.14 -3.79 -39.23
C GLU A 38 -15.32 -2.89 -38.02
N THR A 39 -16.40 -3.14 -37.28
CA THR A 39 -16.63 -2.57 -35.96
C THR A 39 -15.49 -3.10 -35.10
N LYS A 40 -14.35 -2.39 -35.09
CA LYS A 40 -13.31 -2.62 -34.09
C LYS A 40 -14.02 -2.62 -32.75
N PRO A 41 -14.01 -3.73 -32.00
CA PRO A 41 -14.50 -3.66 -30.64
C PRO A 41 -13.57 -2.65 -29.96
N LYS A 42 -14.11 -1.47 -29.63
CA LYS A 42 -13.57 -0.69 -28.53
C LYS A 42 -13.75 -1.58 -27.31
N THR A 43 -12.81 -2.49 -27.11
CA THR A 43 -12.52 -3.03 -25.79
C THR A 43 -12.01 -1.81 -25.04
N GLU A 44 -12.93 -1.00 -24.51
CA GLU A 44 -12.65 -0.16 -23.37
C GLU A 44 -12.14 -1.12 -22.31
N SER A 45 -10.83 -1.31 -22.27
CA SER A 45 -10.19 -2.02 -21.18
C SER A 45 -10.53 -1.15 -19.97
N THR A 46 -11.56 -1.53 -19.24
CA THR A 46 -11.90 -0.91 -17.97
C THR A 46 -10.72 -1.24 -17.07
N GLN A 47 -9.67 -0.40 -17.10
CA GLN A 47 -8.50 -0.58 -16.26
C GLN A 47 -9.02 -0.47 -14.84
N ILE A 48 -9.21 -1.62 -14.19
CA ILE A 48 -9.67 -1.70 -12.82
C ILE A 48 -8.59 -1.04 -11.96
N LYS A 49 -8.78 0.24 -11.65
CA LYS A 49 -7.90 0.99 -10.75
C LYS A 49 -7.85 0.25 -9.41
N ALA A 50 -6.65 0.11 -8.86
CA ALA A 50 -6.52 -0.56 -7.57
C ALA A 50 -7.26 0.22 -6.47
N THR A 51 -7.98 -0.52 -5.63
CA THR A 51 -8.79 0.01 -4.53
C THR A 51 -8.46 -0.67 -3.21
N ILE A 52 -9.04 -0.15 -2.12
CA ILE A 52 -8.95 -0.78 -0.80
C ILE A 52 -10.29 -1.37 -0.45
N ALA A 53 -10.28 -2.65 -0.08
CA ALA A 53 -11.36 -3.29 0.62
C ALA A 53 -11.12 -3.26 2.13
N LYS A 54 -12.18 -2.95 2.90
CA LYS A 54 -12.19 -3.17 4.34
C LYS A 54 -12.21 -4.67 4.61
N VAL A 55 -11.35 -5.14 5.51
CA VAL A 55 -11.33 -6.56 5.91
C VAL A 55 -11.54 -6.70 7.41
N LYS A 56 -12.42 -7.63 7.79
CA LYS A 56 -12.52 -8.14 9.15
C LYS A 56 -11.55 -9.30 9.28
N PHE A 57 -10.78 -9.35 10.36
CA PHE A 57 -9.94 -10.51 10.62
C PHE A 57 -10.82 -11.69 11.06
N LYS A 58 -10.46 -12.90 10.63
CA LYS A 58 -11.06 -14.15 11.10
C LYS A 58 -10.05 -14.83 12.03
N PRO A 59 -10.29 -14.93 13.35
CA PRO A 59 -9.33 -15.52 14.29
C PRO A 59 -8.91 -16.96 13.91
N SER A 60 -9.82 -17.73 13.34
CA SER A 60 -9.60 -19.10 12.89
C SER A 60 -8.85 -19.22 11.56
N ALA A 61 -8.63 -18.12 10.84
CA ALA A 61 -7.97 -18.18 9.54
C ALA A 61 -6.52 -18.66 9.68
N SER A 62 -6.13 -19.56 8.79
CA SER A 62 -4.78 -20.08 8.73
C SER A 62 -3.79 -19.01 8.26
N ILE A 63 -2.55 -19.11 8.73
CA ILE A 63 -1.39 -18.33 8.31
C ILE A 63 -0.31 -19.23 7.73
N ALA A 64 0.20 -18.88 6.56
CA ALA A 64 1.37 -19.55 5.99
C ALA A 64 2.67 -19.12 6.70
N LEU A 65 2.75 -17.84 7.06
CA LEU A 65 3.90 -17.21 7.71
C LEU A 65 3.44 -16.42 8.93
N LEU A 66 4.36 -16.24 9.90
CA LEU A 66 4.13 -15.30 10.99
C LEU A 66 3.80 -13.91 10.44
N PRO A 67 2.92 -13.16 11.11
CA PRO A 67 2.67 -11.77 10.75
C PRO A 67 3.95 -10.95 10.76
N LYS A 68 3.93 -9.83 10.06
CA LYS A 68 5.03 -8.86 10.01
C LYS A 68 4.54 -7.51 10.51
N THR A 69 5.32 -6.86 11.36
CA THR A 69 5.04 -5.51 11.86
C THR A 69 5.55 -4.47 10.87
N ILE A 70 4.67 -3.63 10.33
CA ILE A 70 5.02 -2.50 9.46
C ILE A 70 5.67 -1.40 10.31
N TYR A 71 5.00 -1.00 11.39
CA TYR A 71 5.51 -0.08 12.40
C TYR A 71 4.73 -0.22 13.70
N GLU A 72 5.31 0.33 14.75
CA GLU A 72 4.71 0.44 16.07
C GLU A 72 4.97 1.82 16.66
N ASN A 73 4.04 2.32 17.47
CA ASN A 73 4.22 3.47 18.35
C ASN A 73 3.50 3.23 19.69
N LYS A 74 3.49 4.24 20.57
CA LYS A 74 2.84 4.15 21.89
C LYS A 74 1.33 3.83 21.83
N LYS A 75 0.66 4.13 20.72
CA LYS A 75 -0.81 4.02 20.56
C LYS A 75 -1.24 2.83 19.70
N VAL A 76 -0.48 2.48 18.67
CA VAL A 76 -0.90 1.55 17.62
C VAL A 76 0.22 0.58 17.23
N ILE A 77 -0.18 -0.66 16.95
CA ILE A 77 0.63 -1.66 16.25
C ILE A 77 0.03 -1.85 14.86
N VAL A 78 0.82 -1.63 13.81
CA VAL A 78 0.41 -1.91 12.43
C VAL A 78 1.20 -3.10 11.93
N GLY A 79 0.49 -4.16 11.60
CA GLY A 79 1.06 -5.39 11.07
C GLY A 79 0.28 -5.90 9.88
N TYR A 80 0.83 -6.89 9.18
CA TYR A 80 0.18 -7.48 8.02
C TYR A 80 0.40 -8.98 7.95
N THR A 81 -0.56 -9.63 7.28
CA THR A 81 -0.59 -11.06 6.99
C THR A 81 -1.02 -11.24 5.53
N GLN A 82 -1.16 -12.49 5.09
CA GLN A 82 -1.76 -12.81 3.79
C GLN A 82 -3.20 -12.33 3.61
N HIS A 83 -3.89 -12.01 4.71
CA HIS A 83 -5.28 -11.57 4.70
C HIS A 83 -5.45 -10.05 4.62
N GLY A 84 -4.38 -9.27 4.87
CA GLY A 84 -4.42 -7.82 4.82
C GLY A 84 -3.48 -7.14 5.82
N ILE A 85 -3.58 -5.81 5.88
CA ILE A 85 -2.89 -4.94 6.84
C ILE A 85 -3.87 -4.55 7.93
N PHE A 86 -3.47 -4.68 9.20
CA PHE A 86 -4.30 -4.48 10.37
C PHE A 86 -3.71 -3.41 11.29
N PHE A 87 -4.56 -2.48 11.72
CA PHE A 87 -4.26 -1.40 12.64
C PHE A 87 -4.86 -1.75 14.01
N TYR A 88 -4.01 -2.22 14.91
CA TYR A 88 -4.38 -2.57 16.27
C TYR A 88 -4.16 -1.39 17.21
N ASP A 89 -5.22 -1.03 17.93
CA ASP A 89 -5.18 0.02 18.95
C ASP A 89 -4.84 -0.59 20.31
N LYS A 90 -3.73 -0.12 20.90
CA LYS A 90 -3.21 -0.64 22.16
C LYS A 90 -4.10 -0.29 23.35
N LYS A 91 -4.70 0.91 23.37
CA LYS A 91 -5.58 1.38 24.46
C LYS A 91 -6.86 0.55 24.49
N PHE A 92 -7.52 0.42 23.34
CA PHE A 92 -8.78 -0.31 23.25
C PHE A 92 -8.61 -1.83 23.08
N LYS A 93 -7.36 -2.30 22.97
CA LYS A 93 -6.98 -3.70 22.75
C LYS A 93 -7.79 -4.36 21.63
N LYS A 94 -7.95 -3.68 20.49
CA LYS A 94 -8.75 -4.16 19.35
C LYS A 94 -8.21 -3.68 18.00
N ILE A 95 -8.44 -4.45 16.96
CA ILE A 95 -8.22 -4.01 15.58
C ILE A 95 -9.27 -2.95 15.23
N LYS A 96 -8.84 -1.70 15.02
CA LYS A 96 -9.72 -0.59 14.60
C LYS A 96 -10.00 -0.63 13.11
N ARG A 97 -9.04 -1.11 12.32
CA ARG A 97 -9.13 -1.12 10.86
C ARG A 97 -8.30 -2.26 10.28
N GLY A 98 -8.88 -2.99 9.32
CA GLY A 98 -8.18 -3.91 8.44
C GLY A 98 -8.39 -3.50 6.99
N ILE A 99 -7.33 -3.54 6.18
CA ILE A 99 -7.39 -3.20 4.75
C ILE A 99 -6.75 -4.30 3.89
N LYS A 100 -7.27 -4.48 2.69
CA LYS A 100 -6.67 -5.30 1.63
C LYS A 100 -6.71 -4.53 0.32
N VAL A 101 -5.60 -4.54 -0.42
CA VAL A 101 -5.56 -3.97 -1.77
C VAL A 101 -6.24 -4.94 -2.74
N LYS A 102 -7.18 -4.42 -3.52
CA LYS A 102 -7.76 -5.09 -4.68
C LYS A 102 -7.22 -4.40 -5.92
N ALA A 103 -6.60 -5.15 -6.81
CA ALA A 103 -6.12 -4.67 -8.10
C ALA A 103 -6.46 -5.74 -9.15
N GLN A 104 -6.27 -5.42 -10.42
CA GLN A 104 -6.45 -6.37 -11.52
C GLN A 104 -5.62 -7.65 -11.29
N LYS A 105 -4.37 -7.50 -10.81
CA LYS A 105 -3.55 -8.62 -10.37
C LYS A 105 -3.82 -8.94 -8.89
N LYS A 106 -3.84 -10.23 -8.56
CA LYS A 106 -4.04 -10.70 -7.18
C LYS A 106 -2.83 -10.36 -6.30
N ILE A 107 -3.01 -9.38 -5.42
CA ILE A 107 -1.98 -8.98 -4.44
C ILE A 107 -1.92 -9.99 -3.28
N LYS A 108 -0.93 -10.87 -3.29
CA LYS A 108 -0.65 -11.82 -2.20
C LYS A 108 0.39 -11.22 -1.24
N LEU A 109 -0.06 -10.70 -0.10
CA LEU A 109 0.83 -10.20 0.94
C LEU A 109 1.44 -11.34 1.76
N ASN A 110 2.69 -11.18 2.24
CA ASN A 110 3.33 -12.09 3.21
C ASN A 110 3.16 -13.60 2.88
N ALA A 111 3.27 -13.95 1.61
CA ALA A 111 3.23 -15.32 1.11
C ALA A 111 4.66 -15.85 0.85
N LYS A 112 4.76 -17.13 0.48
CA LYS A 112 5.99 -17.72 -0.06
C LYS A 112 5.91 -17.69 -1.60
N GLY A 113 7.06 -17.60 -2.27
CA GLY A 113 7.17 -17.66 -3.74
C GLY A 113 7.21 -16.31 -4.47
N LEU A 114 7.39 -16.39 -5.79
CA LEU A 114 7.44 -15.27 -6.73
C LEU A 114 6.12 -14.48 -6.75
N GLY A 115 6.17 -13.20 -7.14
CA GLY A 115 4.97 -12.35 -7.19
C GLY A 115 4.34 -12.01 -5.82
N THR A 116 5.03 -12.30 -4.72
CA THR A 116 4.57 -11.94 -3.37
C THR A 116 4.82 -10.47 -3.08
N TYR A 117 3.89 -9.82 -2.40
CA TYR A 117 4.01 -8.44 -1.95
C TYR A 117 4.42 -8.33 -0.48
N VAL A 118 5.19 -7.28 -0.20
CA VAL A 118 5.60 -6.88 1.15
C VAL A 118 5.10 -5.48 1.45
N ALA A 119 4.97 -5.14 2.73
CA ALA A 119 4.49 -3.85 3.17
C ALA A 119 5.41 -3.19 4.20
N PHE A 120 5.67 -1.89 4.05
CA PHE A 120 6.52 -1.13 4.98
C PHE A 120 6.14 0.34 4.98
N ALA A 121 6.51 1.06 6.04
CA ALA A 121 6.20 2.48 6.16
C ALA A 121 7.38 3.40 5.84
N ASN A 122 7.10 4.65 5.46
CA ASN A 122 8.11 5.70 5.51
C ASN A 122 8.52 5.99 6.98
N LYS A 123 9.64 6.71 7.15
CA LYS A 123 10.18 7.10 8.47
C LYS A 123 9.12 7.80 9.35
N ALA A 124 8.32 8.68 8.76
CA ALA A 124 7.24 9.41 9.44
C ALA A 124 6.00 8.57 9.75
N LYS A 125 5.91 7.32 9.28
CA LYS A 125 4.76 6.41 9.47
C LYS A 125 3.43 6.95 8.93
N THR A 126 3.50 7.85 7.95
CA THR A 126 2.33 8.47 7.29
C THR A 126 1.90 7.72 6.03
N LYS A 127 2.82 6.96 5.42
CA LYS A 127 2.59 6.18 4.20
C LYS A 127 3.00 4.74 4.41
N ILE A 128 2.21 3.81 3.87
CA ILE A 128 2.56 2.39 3.77
C ILE A 128 2.75 2.04 2.29
N PHE A 129 3.95 1.65 1.92
CA PHE A 129 4.29 1.13 0.61
C PHE A 129 3.97 -0.37 0.57
N ILE A 130 3.32 -0.81 -0.50
CA ILE A 130 3.00 -2.20 -0.79
C ILE A 130 3.66 -2.53 -2.12
N VAL A 131 4.70 -3.35 -2.05
CA VAL A 131 5.68 -3.49 -3.13
C VAL A 131 5.87 -4.99 -3.41
N ASN A 132 5.93 -5.38 -4.67
CA ASN A 132 6.33 -6.74 -5.03
C ASN A 132 7.74 -7.02 -4.48
N LYS A 133 7.99 -8.20 -3.91
CA LYS A 133 9.30 -8.59 -3.37
C LYS A 133 10.40 -8.53 -4.45
N GLU A 134 10.03 -8.70 -5.71
CA GLU A 134 10.89 -8.62 -6.88
C GLU A 134 10.83 -7.25 -7.57
N ALA A 135 10.34 -6.22 -6.88
CA ALA A 135 10.34 -4.86 -7.40
C ALA A 135 11.76 -4.38 -7.70
N GLY A 136 11.86 -3.34 -8.53
CA GLY A 136 13.13 -2.81 -9.03
C GLY A 136 13.56 -3.43 -10.36
N LYS A 137 13.06 -4.63 -10.69
CA LYS A 137 13.16 -5.20 -12.04
C LYS A 137 12.25 -4.43 -13.00
N SER A 138 12.70 -4.23 -14.23
CA SER A 138 11.95 -3.54 -15.30
C SER A 138 10.58 -4.17 -15.60
N THR A 139 10.39 -5.45 -15.26
CA THR A 139 9.12 -6.18 -15.41
C THR A 139 8.09 -5.87 -14.32
N ASN A 140 8.50 -5.27 -13.19
CA ASN A 140 7.64 -4.92 -12.05
C ASN A 140 7.47 -3.40 -11.93
N LYS A 141 6.75 -2.80 -12.88
CA LYS A 141 6.53 -1.34 -12.99
C LYS A 141 5.33 -0.81 -12.18
N GLU A 142 5.00 -1.43 -11.07
CA GLU A 142 3.84 -0.99 -10.27
C GLU A 142 4.07 -1.22 -8.77
N TYR A 143 3.71 -0.23 -7.97
CA TYR A 143 3.56 -0.40 -6.53
C TYR A 143 2.45 0.49 -5.98
N TYR A 144 2.00 0.19 -4.76
CA TYR A 144 0.90 0.91 -4.12
C TYR A 144 1.38 1.69 -2.90
N VAL A 145 0.77 2.85 -2.69
CA VAL A 145 1.04 3.70 -1.53
C VAL A 145 -0.29 3.98 -0.82
N TYR A 146 -0.38 3.51 0.41
CA TYR A 146 -1.50 3.83 1.29
C TYR A 146 -1.18 5.01 2.19
N GLU A 147 -1.93 6.09 2.08
CA GLU A 147 -1.84 7.26 2.95
C GLU A 147 -2.64 7.00 4.24
N VAL A 148 -1.96 6.91 5.39
CA VAL A 148 -2.55 6.40 6.65
C VAL A 148 -3.66 7.31 7.18
N LYS A 149 -3.48 8.63 7.09
CA LYS A 149 -4.41 9.66 7.61
C LYS A 149 -5.63 9.81 6.70
N SER A 150 -5.41 10.07 5.41
CA SER A 150 -6.49 10.25 4.42
C SER A 150 -7.17 8.95 4.01
N LYS A 151 -6.56 7.79 4.34
CA LYS A 151 -7.07 6.46 4.02
C LYS A 151 -7.17 6.19 2.51
N LYS A 152 -6.46 6.95 1.69
CA LYS A 152 -6.47 6.83 0.22
C LYS A 152 -5.35 5.89 -0.24
N LEU A 153 -5.64 5.11 -1.29
CA LEU A 153 -4.65 4.34 -2.02
C LEU A 153 -4.22 5.12 -3.26
N LYS A 154 -2.91 5.11 -3.54
CA LYS A 154 -2.36 5.57 -4.81
C LYS A 154 -1.66 4.40 -5.48
N THR A 155 -1.95 4.18 -6.75
CA THR A 155 -1.15 3.31 -7.62
C THR A 155 -0.06 4.16 -8.24
N ILE A 156 1.17 3.65 -8.22
CA ILE A 156 2.30 4.29 -8.89
C ILE A 156 2.77 3.36 -10.00
N ASN A 157 2.61 3.80 -11.25
CA ASN A 157 2.95 3.07 -12.46
C ASN A 157 4.44 3.24 -12.82
N LYS A 158 5.33 2.95 -11.87
CA LYS A 158 6.78 2.89 -12.11
C LYS A 158 7.43 1.86 -11.21
N ALA A 159 8.61 1.40 -11.60
CA ALA A 159 9.40 0.49 -10.76
C ALA A 159 9.75 1.17 -9.42
N TYR A 160 9.71 0.39 -8.33
CA TYR A 160 10.17 0.89 -7.05
C TYR A 160 11.70 1.07 -7.07
N PRO A 161 12.28 2.17 -6.54
CA PRO A 161 13.71 2.43 -6.66
C PRO A 161 14.59 1.30 -6.09
N GLU A 162 15.47 0.75 -6.93
CA GLU A 162 16.31 -0.41 -6.59
C GLU A 162 17.21 -0.16 -5.37
N ALA A 163 17.79 1.04 -5.28
CA ALA A 163 18.58 1.46 -4.12
C ALA A 163 17.82 1.34 -2.78
N LYS A 164 16.48 1.47 -2.79
CA LYS A 164 15.65 1.29 -1.59
C LYS A 164 15.35 -0.18 -1.31
N ILE A 165 15.30 -1.03 -2.35
CA ILE A 165 15.07 -2.48 -2.24
C ILE A 165 16.26 -3.19 -1.60
N LYS A 166 17.50 -2.74 -1.85
CA LYS A 166 18.70 -3.29 -1.17
C LYS A 166 18.55 -3.30 0.37
N LYS A 167 17.77 -2.36 0.93
CA LYS A 167 17.50 -2.27 2.38
C LYS A 167 16.30 -3.12 2.85
N PHE A 168 15.52 -3.71 1.93
CA PHE A 168 14.32 -4.49 2.26
C PHE A 168 14.64 -5.73 3.07
N ALA A 169 15.68 -6.49 2.73
CA ALA A 169 16.00 -7.72 3.44
C ALA A 169 16.18 -7.47 4.96
N LYS A 170 16.97 -6.46 5.30
CA LYS A 170 17.20 -6.03 6.71
C LYS A 170 15.90 -5.56 7.37
N MET A 171 15.08 -4.79 6.65
CA MET A 171 13.79 -4.33 7.14
C MET A 171 12.83 -5.51 7.40
N LEU A 172 12.64 -6.40 6.43
CA LEU A 172 11.76 -7.57 6.52
C LEU A 172 12.15 -8.51 7.67
N LYS A 173 13.45 -8.67 7.95
CA LYS A 173 13.95 -9.39 9.13
C LYS A 173 13.53 -8.69 10.43
N LYS A 174 13.64 -7.35 10.50
CA LYS A 174 13.18 -6.56 11.67
C LYS A 174 11.67 -6.62 11.89
N GLN A 175 10.88 -6.70 10.81
CA GLN A 175 9.42 -6.76 10.88
C GLN A 175 8.89 -8.08 11.47
N GLN A 176 9.66 -9.17 11.38
CA GLN A 176 9.27 -10.48 11.94
C GLN A 176 9.51 -10.56 13.45
N LYS A 177 10.47 -9.79 13.99
CA LYS A 177 10.79 -9.78 15.42
C LYS A 177 9.58 -9.34 16.26
N GLY A 178 9.33 -10.07 17.34
CA GLY A 178 8.24 -9.84 18.29
C GLY A 178 7.07 -10.81 18.13
N TRP A 179 6.88 -11.38 16.94
CA TRP A 179 5.81 -12.36 16.70
C TRP A 179 6.21 -13.75 17.19
N LYS A 180 5.35 -14.38 17.99
CA LYS A 180 5.53 -15.74 18.50
C LYS A 180 4.24 -16.53 18.32
N LYS A 181 4.36 -17.84 18.07
CA LYS A 181 3.23 -18.75 18.18
C LYS A 181 3.07 -19.17 19.63
N ILE A 182 1.83 -19.32 20.09
CA ILE A 182 1.54 -19.85 21.44
C ILE A 182 1.35 -21.37 21.45
N ASN A 183 1.14 -21.99 20.28
CA ASN A 183 1.02 -23.44 20.12
C ASN A 183 1.44 -23.84 18.69
N LYS A 184 1.40 -25.14 18.37
CA LYS A 184 1.76 -25.68 17.04
C LYS A 184 0.75 -25.31 15.92
N SER A 185 -0.38 -24.69 16.27
CA SER A 185 -1.42 -24.26 15.32
C SER A 185 -0.89 -23.25 14.29
N LYS A 186 -1.48 -23.29 13.09
CA LYS A 186 -1.28 -22.27 12.06
C LYS A 186 -2.40 -21.23 12.05
N LYS A 187 -3.21 -21.08 13.10
CA LYS A 187 -4.33 -20.12 13.13
C LYS A 187 -3.88 -18.74 13.63
N LEU A 188 -4.49 -17.66 13.10
CA LEU A 188 -4.19 -16.28 13.49
C LEU A 188 -4.35 -16.02 14.99
N LYS A 189 -5.38 -16.60 15.63
CA LYS A 189 -5.65 -16.44 17.06
C LYS A 189 -4.53 -16.95 17.96
N ASP A 190 -3.71 -17.86 17.44
CA ASP A 190 -2.63 -18.53 18.16
C ASP A 190 -1.27 -17.82 17.97
N VAL A 191 -1.30 -16.55 17.59
CA VAL A 191 -0.11 -15.72 17.45
C VAL A 191 -0.20 -14.51 18.38
N VAL A 192 0.89 -14.27 19.11
CA VAL A 192 1.08 -13.10 19.96
C VAL A 192 2.19 -12.21 19.43
N TYR A 193 2.12 -10.94 19.81
CA TYR A 193 3.16 -9.96 19.50
C TYR A 193 3.72 -9.37 20.80
N VAL A 194 5.02 -9.52 21.02
CA VAL A 194 5.76 -8.83 22.07
C VAL A 194 6.19 -7.47 21.54
N SER A 195 5.69 -6.40 22.16
CA SER A 195 6.00 -5.03 21.78
C SER A 195 7.46 -4.68 22.03
N LYS A 196 8.06 -3.98 21.07
CA LYS A 196 9.39 -3.38 21.27
C LYS A 196 9.33 -1.98 21.87
N VAL A 197 8.13 -1.42 22.02
CA VAL A 197 7.92 -0.05 22.53
C VAL A 197 7.63 -0.07 24.02
N ASP A 198 6.90 -1.07 24.51
CA ASP A 198 6.49 -1.15 25.92
C ASP A 198 6.72 -2.54 26.55
N GLY A 199 7.33 -3.48 25.82
CA GLY A 199 7.61 -4.84 26.31
C GLY A 199 6.39 -5.74 26.50
N LYS A 200 5.17 -5.21 26.34
CA LYS A 200 3.94 -5.96 26.63
C LYS A 200 3.59 -6.94 25.52
N THR A 201 2.94 -8.03 25.91
CA THR A 201 2.42 -9.04 24.97
C THR A 201 0.99 -8.72 24.55
N TYR A 202 0.75 -8.69 23.23
CA TYR A 202 -0.54 -8.39 22.63
C TYR A 202 -1.09 -9.59 21.87
N LYS A 203 -2.31 -10.02 22.24
CA LYS A 203 -3.15 -10.93 21.44
C LYS A 203 -3.92 -10.11 20.42
N ILE A 204 -3.34 -9.90 19.23
CA ILE A 204 -3.89 -8.96 18.23
C ILE A 204 -5.10 -9.54 17.50
N PHE A 205 -5.10 -10.84 17.21
CA PHE A 205 -6.10 -11.51 16.36
C PHE A 205 -7.08 -12.39 17.14
N VAL A 206 -7.53 -11.93 18.31
CA VAL A 206 -8.58 -12.59 19.09
C VAL A 206 -9.85 -11.74 19.10
N LYS A 207 -11.02 -12.39 19.07
CA LYS A 207 -12.27 -11.68 19.37
C LYS A 207 -12.23 -11.29 20.85
N LYS A 208 -12.59 -10.05 21.17
CA LYS A 208 -12.92 -9.71 22.57
C LYS A 208 -14.18 -10.49 22.94
N ALA A 209 -14.19 -11.08 24.13
CA ALA A 209 -15.45 -11.46 24.75
C ALA A 209 -16.29 -10.18 24.88
N LYS A 210 -17.56 -10.22 24.46
CA LYS A 210 -18.51 -9.20 24.88
C LYS A 210 -18.59 -9.38 26.40
N LYS A 211 -18.21 -8.35 27.17
CA LYS A 211 -18.67 -8.30 28.57
C LYS A 211 -20.19 -8.25 28.46
N LYS A 212 -20.88 -9.27 28.96
CA LYS A 212 -22.30 -9.12 29.30
C LYS A 212 -22.31 -7.99 30.35
N GLN A 213 -22.94 -6.87 29.99
CA GLN A 213 -23.38 -5.88 30.97
C GLN A 213 -24.69 -6.40 31.56
#